data_AF-A0A1V9K983-F1
#
_entry.id   AF-A0A1V9K983-F1
#
_cell.length_a   1.000
_cell.length_b   1.000
_cell.length_c   1.000
_cell.angle_alpha   90.00
_cell.angle_beta   90.00
_cell.angle_gamma   90.00
#
_symmetry.space_group_name_H-M   'P 1'
#
loop_
_entity.id
_entity.type
_entity.pdbx_description
1 polymer ?
#
loop_
_entity_poly.entity_id
_entity_poly.type
_entity_poly.pdbx_seq_one_letter_code
_entity_poly.pdbx_strand_id
1 'polypeptide(L)'
;MPDQPGGHKPTRTPRRTPANPPPPPPPQKAIAEPVRIEDLDDDARRPFHGLTNVVVMDELEVASVAVAIRELHTAVTEYMRMAARAIRPFMEQVKHTHQALVEADLIDDKGKATRPPDRPAWQSKYGPPARRRSR
;
A
#
# COMPACT_ATOMS: atom_id res chain seq x y z
N MET A 1 -26.24 -72.53 50.33
CA MET A 1 -27.03 -71.42 49.76
C MET A 1 -26.05 -70.41 49.17
N PRO A 2 -26.27 -69.94 47.93
CA PRO A 2 -25.28 -69.19 47.15
C PRO A 2 -25.41 -67.70 47.39
N ASP A 3 -24.30 -67.03 47.70
CA ASP A 3 -24.22 -65.56 47.65
C ASP A 3 -23.88 -65.13 46.23
N GLN A 4 -24.79 -64.35 45.64
CA GLN A 4 -24.66 -63.80 44.30
C GLN A 4 -23.60 -62.70 44.22
N PRO A 5 -22.86 -62.61 43.10
CA PRO A 5 -22.09 -61.44 42.74
C PRO A 5 -22.96 -60.45 41.95
N GLY A 6 -22.72 -59.15 42.10
CA GLY A 6 -23.15 -58.19 41.08
C GLY A 6 -23.58 -56.83 41.60
N GLY A 7 -22.79 -55.80 41.30
CA GLY A 7 -23.22 -54.43 41.57
C GLY A 7 -22.25 -53.31 41.18
N HIS A 8 -21.29 -53.52 40.27
CA HIS A 8 -20.54 -52.39 39.73
C HIS A 8 -21.43 -51.61 38.76
N LYS A 9 -21.88 -50.43 39.21
CA LYS A 9 -22.59 -49.46 38.37
C LYS A 9 -21.67 -49.06 37.19
N PRO A 10 -22.15 -49.08 35.94
CA PRO A 10 -21.34 -48.64 34.81
C PRO A 10 -21.13 -47.13 34.86
N THR A 11 -19.86 -46.71 34.92
CA THR A 11 -19.43 -45.34 34.68
C THR A 11 -19.81 -44.96 33.25
N ARG A 12 -20.83 -44.11 33.12
CA ARG A 12 -21.31 -43.60 31.84
C ARG A 12 -20.29 -42.59 31.30
N THR A 13 -19.43 -43.04 30.39
CA THR A 13 -18.49 -42.17 29.65
C THR A 13 -19.29 -41.08 28.91
N PRO A 14 -18.92 -39.79 29.01
CA PRO A 14 -19.60 -38.75 28.27
C PRO A 14 -19.42 -38.98 26.77
N ARG A 15 -20.54 -39.12 26.07
CA ARG A 15 -20.62 -39.22 24.62
C ARG A 15 -20.02 -37.94 24.02
N ARG A 16 -18.83 -38.03 23.43
CA ARG A 16 -18.29 -36.95 22.58
C ARG A 16 -19.30 -36.67 21.48
N THR A 17 -19.95 -35.52 21.53
CA THR A 17 -20.65 -34.94 20.39
C THR A 17 -19.63 -34.84 19.25
N PRO A 18 -19.89 -35.37 18.05
CA PRO A 18 -19.03 -35.07 16.91
C PRO A 18 -19.06 -33.56 16.72
N ALA A 19 -17.88 -32.94 16.77
CA ALA A 19 -17.72 -31.53 16.44
C ALA A 19 -18.34 -31.31 15.06
N ASN A 20 -19.17 -30.26 14.93
CA ASN A 20 -19.63 -29.82 13.62
C ASN A 20 -18.42 -29.70 12.69
N PRO A 21 -18.47 -30.23 11.46
CA PRO A 21 -17.41 -30.00 10.51
C PRO A 21 -17.24 -28.48 10.33
N PRO A 22 -16.00 -27.98 10.23
CA PRO A 22 -15.78 -26.57 9.96
C PRO A 22 -16.51 -26.19 8.66
N PRO A 23 -17.08 -24.97 8.57
CA PRO A 23 -17.68 -24.49 7.34
C PRO A 23 -16.65 -24.59 6.20
N PRO A 24 -17.10 -24.89 4.96
CA PRO A 24 -16.20 -24.95 3.83
C PRO A 24 -15.46 -23.61 3.68
N PRO A 25 -14.19 -23.62 3.25
CA PRO A 25 -13.48 -22.40 3.00
C PRO A 25 -14.26 -21.56 1.96
N PRO A 26 -14.26 -20.22 2.10
CA PRO A 26 -14.84 -19.37 1.08
C PRO A 26 -14.19 -19.68 -0.27
N PRO A 27 -14.93 -19.60 -1.40
CA PRO A 27 -14.35 -19.81 -2.71
C PRO A 27 -13.14 -18.88 -2.83
N GLN A 28 -11.96 -19.48 -3.01
CA GLN A 28 -10.76 -18.73 -3.31
C GLN A 28 -11.06 -18.01 -4.62
N LYS A 29 -11.32 -16.70 -4.55
CA LYS A 29 -11.31 -15.85 -5.72
C LYS A 29 -9.97 -16.13 -6.37
N ALA A 30 -10.00 -16.70 -7.58
CA ALA A 30 -8.82 -16.87 -8.40
C ALA A 30 -8.05 -15.56 -8.30
N ILE A 31 -6.87 -15.63 -7.68
CA ILE A 31 -5.93 -14.52 -7.66
C ILE A 31 -5.62 -14.34 -9.13
N ALA A 32 -6.25 -13.34 -9.75
CA ALA A 32 -5.88 -12.93 -11.09
C ALA A 32 -4.37 -12.73 -11.05
N GLU A 33 -3.66 -13.50 -11.88
CA GLU A 33 -2.21 -13.45 -11.94
C GLU A 33 -1.78 -11.97 -12.07
N PRO A 34 -0.72 -11.54 -11.37
CA PRO A 34 -0.23 -10.19 -11.51
C PRO A 34 0.17 -9.98 -12.98
N VAL A 35 -0.67 -9.25 -13.71
CA VAL A 35 -0.45 -8.92 -15.12
C VAL A 35 0.92 -8.27 -15.23
N ARG A 36 1.87 -8.97 -15.87
CA ARG A 36 3.17 -8.42 -16.21
C ARG A 36 2.96 -7.36 -17.28
N ILE A 37 3.57 -6.19 -17.07
CA ILE A 37 3.50 -5.05 -18.01
C ILE A 37 4.06 -5.43 -19.39
N GLU A 38 4.88 -6.47 -19.45
CA GLU A 38 5.51 -7.00 -20.67
C GLU A 38 4.58 -7.88 -21.53
N ASP A 39 3.45 -8.35 -20.99
CA ASP A 39 2.39 -9.08 -21.72
C ASP A 39 1.24 -8.17 -22.17
N LEU A 40 1.41 -6.84 -22.01
CA LEU A 40 0.46 -5.86 -22.53
C LEU A 40 0.81 -5.64 -24.01
N ASP A 41 0.25 -6.51 -24.86
CA ASP A 41 0.34 -6.43 -26.31
C ASP A 41 0.23 -4.98 -26.81
N ASP A 42 1.11 -4.64 -27.74
CA ASP A 42 1.21 -3.37 -28.50
C ASP A 42 -0.06 -3.07 -29.36
N ASP A 43 -1.15 -3.78 -29.10
CA ASP A 43 -2.44 -3.74 -29.80
C ASP A 43 -3.45 -2.80 -29.12
N ALA A 44 -2.98 -1.90 -28.24
CA ALA A 44 -3.76 -0.82 -27.64
C ALA A 44 -4.06 0.34 -28.62
N ARG A 45 -4.16 0.07 -29.93
CA ARG A 45 -4.91 0.90 -30.89
C ARG A 45 -6.41 0.58 -30.87
N ARG A 46 -6.96 0.21 -29.71
CA ARG A 46 -8.41 0.19 -29.51
C ARG A 46 -8.84 1.57 -29.03
N PRO A 47 -9.64 2.32 -29.81
CA PRO A 47 -10.23 3.55 -29.33
C PRO A 47 -11.08 3.24 -28.09
N PHE A 48 -10.85 3.99 -27.03
CA PHE A 48 -11.51 3.90 -25.74
C PHE A 48 -13.00 4.23 -25.91
N HIS A 49 -13.86 3.23 -26.17
CA HIS A 49 -15.32 3.41 -26.27
C HIS A 49 -15.99 3.43 -24.88
N GLY A 50 -15.44 4.21 -23.93
CA GLY A 50 -15.86 4.17 -22.53
C GLY A 50 -16.40 5.48 -21.96
N LEU A 51 -16.13 6.63 -22.57
CA LEU A 51 -16.53 7.94 -22.05
C LEU A 51 -16.61 8.90 -23.22
N THR A 52 -17.82 9.11 -23.74
CA THR A 52 -18.35 10.36 -24.32
C THR A 52 -19.46 10.01 -25.31
N ASN A 53 -20.71 10.01 -24.86
CA ASN A 53 -21.79 10.47 -25.75
C ASN A 53 -21.66 12.00 -25.85
N VAL A 54 -20.64 12.48 -26.55
CA VAL A 54 -20.69 13.81 -27.14
C VAL A 54 -21.40 13.59 -28.46
N VAL A 55 -22.66 14.02 -28.50
CA VAL A 55 -23.39 14.20 -29.75
C VAL A 55 -22.50 15.05 -30.63
N VAL A 56 -21.93 14.45 -31.68
CA VAL A 56 -21.09 15.13 -32.67
C VAL A 56 -22.01 16.09 -33.40
N MET A 57 -22.01 17.35 -32.98
CA MET A 57 -22.46 18.46 -33.80
C MET A 57 -21.38 18.68 -34.87
N ASP A 58 -21.83 18.57 -36.12
CA ASP A 58 -21.31 19.10 -37.39
C ASP A 58 -19.81 19.39 -37.55
N GLU A 59 -19.29 19.04 -38.73
CA GLU A 59 -17.88 19.13 -39.17
C GLU A 59 -17.17 20.49 -38.99
N LEU A 60 -17.87 21.54 -38.52
CA LEU A 60 -17.29 22.82 -38.12
C LEU A 60 -16.61 22.82 -36.73
N GLU A 61 -16.87 21.85 -35.84
CA GLU A 61 -16.42 21.96 -34.44
C GLU A 61 -15.03 21.38 -34.17
N VAL A 62 -14.53 20.43 -34.96
CA VAL A 62 -13.24 19.75 -34.69
C VAL A 62 -12.06 20.72 -34.75
N ALA A 63 -12.08 21.66 -35.71
CA ALA A 63 -11.05 22.68 -35.82
C ALA A 63 -11.06 23.64 -34.61
N SER A 64 -12.25 24.00 -34.12
CA SER A 64 -12.41 24.87 -32.95
C SER A 64 -11.95 24.20 -31.65
N VAL A 65 -12.23 22.90 -31.50
CA VAL A 65 -11.78 22.08 -30.36
C VAL A 65 -10.26 21.92 -30.41
N ALA A 66 -9.68 21.70 -31.58
CA ALA A 66 -8.23 21.60 -31.74
C ALA A 66 -7.52 22.91 -31.38
N VAL A 67 -8.09 24.07 -31.73
CA VAL A 67 -7.59 25.38 -31.32
C VAL A 67 -7.70 25.56 -29.80
N ALA A 68 -8.86 25.27 -29.21
CA ALA A 68 -9.07 25.36 -27.77
C ALA A 68 -8.10 24.47 -26.97
N ILE A 69 -7.83 23.25 -27.43
CA ILE A 69 -6.84 22.34 -26.82
C ILE A 69 -5.42 22.92 -26.91
N ARG A 70 -5.04 23.53 -28.04
CA ARG A 70 -3.72 24.15 -28.20
C ARG A 70 -3.55 25.37 -27.30
N GLU A 71 -4.58 26.19 -27.17
CA GLU A 71 -4.59 27.35 -26.28
C GLU A 71 -4.47 26.92 -24.81
N LEU A 72 -5.27 25.93 -24.40
CA LEU A 72 -5.19 25.36 -23.06
C LEU A 72 -3.81 24.77 -22.79
N HIS A 73 -3.26 23.98 -23.72
CA HIS A 73 -1.92 23.42 -23.58
C HIS A 73 -0.86 24.51 -23.43
N THR A 74 -0.97 25.58 -24.22
CA THR A 74 -0.04 26.72 -24.16
C THR A 74 -0.12 27.42 -22.81
N ALA A 75 -1.33 27.74 -22.35
CA ALA A 75 -1.57 28.36 -21.05
C ALA A 75 -1.05 27.51 -19.88
N VAL A 76 -1.29 26.19 -19.91
CA VAL A 76 -0.77 25.25 -18.89
C VAL A 76 0.76 25.18 -18.94
N THR A 77 1.35 25.13 -20.14
CA THR A 77 2.82 25.08 -20.31
C THR A 77 3.47 26.34 -19.77
N GLU A 78 2.90 27.51 -20.05
CA GLU A 78 3.39 28.79 -19.53
C GLU A 78 3.26 28.87 -18.02
N TYR A 79 2.11 28.47 -17.47
CA TYR A 79 1.91 28.37 -16.03
C TYR A 79 2.96 27.47 -15.37
N MET A 80 3.16 26.26 -15.90
CA MET A 80 4.14 25.31 -15.35
C MET A 80 5.57 25.84 -15.46
N ARG A 81 5.91 26.57 -16.54
CA ARG A 81 7.22 27.23 -16.66
C ARG A 81 7.42 28.32 -15.62
N MET A 82 6.39 29.11 -15.31
CA MET A 82 6.45 30.12 -14.26
C MET A 82 6.55 29.46 -12.88
N ALA A 83 5.73 28.45 -12.60
CA ALA A 83 5.77 27.68 -11.35
C ALA A 83 7.14 27.02 -11.14
N ALA A 84 7.72 26.41 -12.17
CA ALA A 84 9.05 25.80 -12.11
C ALA A 84 10.14 26.81 -11.74
N ARG A 85 10.08 28.03 -12.29
CA ARG A 85 11.02 29.10 -11.92
C ARG A 85 10.86 29.53 -10.46
N ALA A 86 9.63 29.60 -9.97
CA ALA A 86 9.36 29.96 -8.57
C ALA A 86 9.79 28.86 -7.58
N ILE A 87 9.67 27.59 -7.96
CA ILE A 87 9.98 26.43 -7.09
C ILE A 87 11.47 26.06 -7.13
N ARG A 88 12.19 26.38 -8.22
CA ARG A 88 13.62 26.10 -8.37
C ARG A 88 14.49 26.48 -7.15
N PRO A 89 14.42 27.70 -6.58
CA PRO A 89 15.25 28.05 -5.43
C PRO A 89 14.93 27.19 -4.20
N PHE A 90 13.66 26.83 -4.00
CA PHE A 90 13.27 25.93 -2.91
C PHE A 90 13.86 24.53 -3.10
N MET A 91 13.83 24.00 -4.33
CA MET A 91 14.41 22.70 -4.64
C MET A 91 15.94 22.67 -4.47
N GLU A 92 16.63 23.76 -4.81
CA GLU A 92 18.06 23.90 -4.56
C GLU A 92 18.36 23.90 -3.05
N GLN A 93 17.56 24.62 -2.26
CA GLN A 93 17.70 24.60 -0.80
C GLN A 93 17.45 23.21 -0.21
N VAL A 94 16.39 22.52 -0.64
CA VAL A 94 16.10 21.13 -0.21
C VAL A 94 17.25 20.20 -0.57
N LYS A 95 17.81 20.31 -1.78
CA LYS A 95 18.97 19.52 -2.20
C LYS A 95 20.18 19.77 -1.30
N HIS A 96 20.50 21.04 -1.00
CA HIS A 96 21.61 21.38 -0.11
C HIS A 96 21.41 20.84 1.31
N THR A 97 20.20 20.97 1.85
CA THR A 97 19.87 20.41 3.18
C THR A 97 19.98 18.89 3.18
N HIS A 98 19.47 18.22 2.13
CA HIS A 98 19.58 16.77 2.01
C HIS A 98 21.03 16.31 1.96
N GLN A 99 21.86 16.96 1.14
CA GLN A 99 23.30 16.66 1.07
C GLN A 99 24.00 16.85 2.41
N ALA A 100 23.71 17.95 3.12
CA ALA A 100 24.28 18.20 4.44
C ALA A 100 23.87 17.12 5.47
N LEU A 101 22.64 16.62 5.40
CA LEU A 101 22.18 15.53 6.28
C LEU A 101 22.83 14.18 5.96
N VAL A 102 23.09 13.91 4.68
CA VAL A 102 23.84 12.71 4.24
C VAL A 102 25.29 12.79 4.67
N GLU A 103 25.96 13.93 4.42
CA GLU A 103 27.36 14.16 4.82
C GLU A 103 27.56 14.07 6.33
N ALA A 104 26.56 14.50 7.11
CA ALA A 104 26.57 14.40 8.56
C ALA A 104 26.17 13.01 9.09
N ASP A 105 25.95 12.02 8.20
CA ASP A 105 25.56 10.64 8.56
C ASP A 105 24.28 10.62 9.41
N LEU A 106 23.36 11.57 9.21
CA LEU A 106 22.03 11.55 9.84
C LEU A 106 21.03 10.74 9.02
N ILE A 107 21.16 10.79 7.69
CA ILE A 107 20.31 10.05 6.75
C ILE A 107 21.17 9.33 5.69
N ASP A 108 20.68 8.21 5.18
CA ASP A 108 21.29 7.47 4.08
C ASP A 108 20.92 8.08 2.71
N ASP A 109 21.52 7.54 1.63
CA ASP A 109 21.23 7.93 0.24
C ASP A 109 19.76 7.68 -0.18
N LYS A 110 18.99 6.96 0.64
CA LYS A 110 17.56 6.68 0.44
C LYS A 110 16.68 7.59 1.31
N GLY A 111 17.28 8.56 2.01
CA GLY A 111 16.59 9.50 2.90
C GLY A 111 16.11 8.90 4.22
N LYS A 112 16.61 7.73 4.62
CA LYS A 112 16.26 7.09 5.90
C LYS A 112 17.27 7.46 6.98
N ALA A 113 16.80 7.60 8.21
CA ALA A 113 17.68 7.83 9.35
C ALA A 113 18.68 6.68 9.51
N THR A 114 19.96 6.99 9.58
CA THR A 114 21.06 6.04 9.82
C THR A 114 21.05 5.54 11.26
N ARG A 115 20.60 6.37 12.20
CA ARG A 115 20.56 6.08 13.65
C ARG A 115 19.12 6.02 14.15
N PRO A 116 18.82 5.11 15.10
CA PRO A 116 17.56 5.15 15.83
C PRO A 116 17.38 6.52 16.49
N PRO A 117 16.15 7.04 16.58
CA PRO A 117 15.88 8.25 17.35
C PRO A 117 16.47 8.09 18.75
N ASP A 118 17.24 9.06 19.21
CA ASP A 118 17.74 9.09 20.58
C ASP A 118 16.57 9.42 21.51
N ARG A 119 15.76 8.38 21.78
CA ARG A 119 14.62 8.47 22.68
C ARG A 119 15.10 8.12 24.08
N PRO A 120 14.82 8.98 25.07
CA PRO A 120 15.27 8.74 26.43
C PRO A 120 14.71 7.40 26.94
N ALA A 121 15.46 6.70 27.79
CA ALA A 121 15.18 5.32 28.17
C ALA A 121 13.76 5.08 28.73
N TRP A 122 13.11 6.11 29.26
CA TRP A 122 11.73 6.07 29.74
C TRP A 122 10.67 5.99 28.62
N GLN A 123 11.03 6.32 27.37
CA GLN A 123 10.17 6.18 26.18
C GLN A 123 10.39 4.89 25.40
N SER A 124 11.36 4.05 25.79
CA SER A 124 11.55 2.75 25.16
C SER A 124 10.43 1.79 25.57
N LYS A 125 9.81 1.09 24.60
CA LYS A 125 8.78 0.04 24.83
C LYS A 125 9.23 -1.02 25.85
N TYR A 126 10.53 -1.23 25.98
CA TYR A 126 11.13 -2.28 26.80
C TYR A 126 11.68 -1.80 28.15
N GLY A 127 11.46 -0.53 28.51
CA GLY A 127 11.91 0.03 29.78
C GLY A 127 13.44 0.03 29.95
N PRO A 128 13.96 0.58 31.07
CA PRO A 128 15.38 0.53 31.36
C PRO A 128 15.85 -0.91 31.55
N PRO A 129 17.04 -1.30 31.06
CA PRO A 129 17.56 -2.66 31.20
C PRO A 129 17.67 -3.04 32.69
N ALA A 130 17.13 -4.20 33.04
CA ALA A 130 17.17 -4.72 34.40
C ALA A 130 18.63 -4.90 34.84
N ARG A 131 19.07 -4.13 35.83
CA ARG A 131 20.40 -4.27 36.43
C ARG A 131 20.51 -5.69 37.02
N ARG A 132 21.27 -6.57 36.37
CA ARG A 132 21.72 -7.83 36.96
C ARG A 132 22.50 -7.48 38.23
N ARG A 133 21.90 -7.76 39.39
CA ARG A 133 22.63 -7.83 40.65
C ARG A 133 23.51 -9.07 40.56
N SER A 134 24.76 -8.91 40.13
CA SER A 134 25.79 -9.90 40.41
C SER A 134 25.96 -9.96 41.92
N ARG A 135 25.59 -11.08 42.51
CA ARG A 135 25.90 -11.46 43.88
C ARG A 135 26.90 -12.59 43.83
#